data_AF-A0A2P1GCF9-F1
#
_entry.id   AF-A0A2P1GCF9-F1
#
_cell.length_a   1.000
_cell.length_b   1.000
_cell.length_c   1.000
_cell.angle_alpha   90.00
_cell.angle_beta   90.00
_cell.angle_gamma   90.00
#
_symmetry.space_group_name_H-M   'P 1'
#
loop_
_entity.id
_entity.type
_entity.pdbx_description
1 polymer ?
#
loop_
_entity_poly.entity_id
_entity_poly.type
_entity_poly.pdbx_seq_one_letter_code
_entity_poly.pdbx_strand_id
1 'polypeptide(L)'
;MFWAFTVFLGSVGFLLAGISSYRRINLISFVSSEQVPFFPQGIVMIFYGIAGLFISLYLWCTISWNVGSGYDRFDRKEGIAHIFRWGFPGKNRRIVLRFCLTEIQSVKLRVKEGPYGRRVLYIELRAQGVLLLTHTDENLTPLEMEQKVVDLAYFLRVPIKYF
;
A
#
# COMPACT_ATOMS: atom_id res chain seq x y z
N MET A 1 -6.69 5.79 -0.25
CA MET A 1 -7.65 6.63 -1.02
C MET A 1 -7.69 8.08 -0.54
N PHE A 2 -7.88 8.34 0.76
CA PHE A 2 -7.91 9.71 1.31
C PHE A 2 -6.77 10.62 0.83
N TRP A 3 -5.51 10.17 0.98
CA TRP A 3 -4.34 10.92 0.53
C TRP A 3 -4.29 11.22 -0.96
N ALA A 4 -4.76 10.30 -1.81
CA ALA A 4 -4.79 10.54 -3.25
C ALA A 4 -5.78 11.65 -3.60
N PHE A 5 -6.93 11.68 -2.90
CA PHE A 5 -7.98 12.68 -3.09
C PHE A 5 -7.56 14.06 -2.57
N THR A 6 -6.94 14.15 -1.39
CA THR A 6 -6.47 15.43 -0.84
C THR A 6 -5.39 16.05 -1.72
N VAL A 7 -4.43 15.26 -2.21
CA VAL A 7 -3.39 15.72 -3.14
C VAL A 7 -4.01 16.15 -4.48
N PHE A 8 -4.99 15.40 -5.00
CA PHE A 8 -5.70 15.78 -6.23
C PHE A 8 -6.36 17.16 -6.09
N LEU A 9 -7.17 17.32 -5.04
CA LEU A 9 -7.95 18.54 -4.83
C LEU A 9 -7.04 19.75 -4.59
N GLY A 10 -5.96 19.58 -3.81
CA GLY A 10 -4.95 20.60 -3.61
C GLY A 10 -4.25 21.00 -4.92
N SER A 11 -3.89 20.03 -5.75
CA SER A 11 -3.22 20.27 -7.04
C SER A 11 -4.09 21.02 -8.03
N VAL A 12 -5.37 20.65 -8.13
CA VAL A 12 -6.38 21.37 -8.92
C VAL A 12 -6.56 22.79 -8.38
N GLY A 13 -6.60 22.96 -7.06
CA GLY A 13 -6.68 24.27 -6.42
C GLY A 13 -5.51 25.19 -6.78
N PHE A 14 -4.27 24.69 -6.72
CA PHE A 14 -3.08 25.45 -7.10
C PHE A 14 -3.06 25.83 -8.58
N LEU A 15 -3.48 24.92 -9.47
CA LEU A 15 -3.60 25.21 -10.89
C LEU A 15 -4.66 26.28 -11.18
N LEU A 16 -5.84 26.14 -10.58
CA LEU A 16 -6.92 27.11 -10.75
C LEU A 16 -6.53 28.49 -10.20
N ALA A 17 -5.83 28.56 -9.07
CA ALA A 17 -5.32 29.81 -8.52
C ALA A 17 -4.27 30.47 -9.42
N GLY A 18 -3.36 29.69 -10.00
CA GLY A 18 -2.37 30.18 -10.96
C GLY A 18 -2.98 30.70 -12.27
N ILE A 19 -3.96 29.97 -12.83
CA ILE A 19 -4.69 30.39 -14.05
C ILE A 19 -5.56 31.62 -13.77
N SER A 20 -6.17 31.68 -12.59
CA SER A 20 -6.95 32.83 -12.09
C SER A 20 -6.09 34.10 -12.07
N SER A 21 -4.87 34.00 -11.54
CA SER A 21 -3.89 35.10 -11.51
C SER A 21 -3.42 35.50 -12.91
N TYR A 22 -3.24 34.55 -13.84
CA TYR A 22 -2.91 34.85 -15.24
C TYR A 22 -4.03 35.62 -15.97
N ARG A 23 -5.28 35.19 -15.79
CA ARG A 23 -6.45 35.77 -16.49
C ARG A 23 -7.05 36.98 -15.77
N ARG A 24 -6.62 37.28 -14.54
CA ARG A 24 -7.26 38.24 -13.62
C ARG A 24 -8.77 38.03 -13.46
N ILE A 25 -9.20 36.77 -13.46
CA ILE A 25 -10.60 36.38 -13.26
C ILE A 25 -10.64 35.44 -12.07
N ASN A 26 -11.52 35.69 -11.10
CA ASN A 26 -11.70 34.84 -9.92
C ASN A 26 -12.33 33.50 -10.30
N LEU A 27 -11.51 32.52 -10.69
CA LEU A 27 -11.97 31.13 -10.95
C LEU A 27 -12.29 30.36 -9.67
N ILE A 28 -11.77 30.82 -8.53
CA ILE A 28 -12.04 30.26 -7.20
C ILE A 28 -12.74 31.35 -6.40
N SER A 29 -13.94 31.07 -5.90
CA SER A 29 -14.73 32.03 -5.10
C SER A 29 -14.06 32.41 -3.77
N PHE A 30 -13.15 31.57 -3.26
CA PHE A 30 -12.45 31.76 -1.99
C PHE A 30 -11.12 32.54 -2.09
N VAL A 31 -10.55 32.72 -3.29
CA VAL A 31 -9.24 33.39 -3.48
C VAL A 31 -9.40 34.54 -4.47
N SER A 32 -9.19 35.77 -3.99
CA SER A 32 -9.21 36.96 -4.85
C SER A 32 -7.96 37.02 -5.72
N SER A 33 -8.13 36.99 -7.05
CA SER A 33 -7.05 37.07 -8.03
C SER A 33 -6.25 38.37 -7.96
N GLU A 34 -6.83 39.43 -7.39
CA GLU A 34 -6.18 40.72 -7.18
C GLU A 34 -5.09 40.69 -6.09
N GLN A 35 -5.16 39.74 -5.15
CA GLN A 35 -4.21 39.63 -4.04
C GLN A 35 -2.97 38.79 -4.40
N VAL A 36 -2.99 38.05 -5.51
CA VAL A 36 -1.91 37.14 -5.91
C VAL A 36 -1.29 37.64 -7.22
N PRO A 37 -0.10 38.30 -7.17
CA PRO A 37 0.59 38.70 -8.39
C PRO A 37 1.03 37.47 -9.19
N PHE A 38 0.78 37.48 -10.50
CA PHE A 38 1.08 36.34 -11.37
C PHE A 38 2.56 36.00 -11.37
N PHE A 39 3.43 37.02 -11.37
CA PHE A 39 4.87 36.85 -11.22
C PHE A 39 5.31 37.31 -9.83
N PRO A 40 6.07 36.51 -9.06
CA PRO A 40 6.49 35.13 -9.32
C PRO A 40 5.49 34.08 -8.79
N GLN A 41 4.56 34.47 -7.93
CA GLN A 41 3.76 33.56 -7.10
C GLN A 41 2.78 32.70 -7.92
N GLY A 42 2.09 33.27 -8.90
CA GLY A 42 1.18 32.52 -9.79
C GLY A 42 1.90 31.42 -10.58
N ILE A 43 3.10 31.70 -11.10
CA ILE A 43 3.92 30.71 -11.80
C ILE A 43 4.30 29.55 -10.89
N VAL A 44 4.72 29.85 -9.66
CA VAL A 44 5.07 28.85 -8.66
C VAL A 44 3.86 27.96 -8.31
N MET A 45 2.66 28.55 -8.19
CA MET A 45 1.42 27.80 -7.96
C MET A 45 1.07 26.87 -9.13
N ILE A 46 1.25 27.31 -10.38
CA ILE A 46 1.08 26.44 -11.56
C ILE A 46 2.07 25.28 -11.52
N PHE A 47 3.34 25.54 -11.25
CA PHE A 47 4.37 24.51 -11.17
C PHE A 47 4.03 23.44 -10.13
N TYR A 48 3.68 23.85 -8.90
CA TYR A 48 3.29 22.92 -7.85
C TYR A 48 1.99 22.19 -8.16
N GLY A 49 1.02 22.85 -8.79
CA GLY A 49 -0.23 22.20 -9.20
C GLY A 49 -0.02 21.13 -10.28
N ILE A 50 0.86 21.37 -11.26
CA ILE A 50 1.24 20.37 -12.27
C ILE A 50 1.96 19.19 -11.60
N ALA A 51 2.98 19.46 -10.78
CA ALA A 51 3.73 18.41 -10.08
C ALA A 51 2.81 17.56 -9.19
N GLY A 52 1.93 18.21 -8.43
CA GLY A 52 0.94 17.55 -7.59
C GLY A 52 -0.08 16.72 -8.38
N LEU A 53 -0.52 17.19 -9.56
CA LEU A 53 -1.38 16.39 -10.45
C LEU A 53 -0.70 15.11 -10.91
N PHE A 54 0.58 15.17 -11.30
CA PHE A 54 1.33 13.96 -11.67
C PHE A 54 1.44 12.97 -10.51
N ILE A 55 1.72 13.46 -9.31
CA ILE A 55 1.80 12.64 -8.10
C ILE A 55 0.44 12.01 -7.77
N SER A 56 -0.63 12.80 -7.84
CA SER A 56 -1.99 12.34 -7.60
C SER A 56 -2.43 11.30 -8.63
N LEU A 57 -2.14 11.52 -9.92
CA LEU A 57 -2.40 10.56 -10.99
C LEU A 57 -1.66 9.25 -10.73
N TYR A 58 -0.39 9.31 -10.36
CA TYR A 58 0.39 8.13 -10.00
C TYR A 58 -0.23 7.35 -8.82
N LEU A 59 -0.67 8.05 -7.78
CA LEU A 59 -1.36 7.45 -6.62
C LEU A 59 -2.68 6.79 -7.05
N TRP A 60 -3.49 7.47 -7.87
CA TRP A 60 -4.76 6.95 -8.36
C TRP A 60 -4.58 5.74 -9.25
N CYS A 61 -3.60 5.77 -10.15
CA CYS A 61 -3.18 4.64 -10.96
C CYS A 61 -2.75 3.46 -10.08
N THR A 62 -1.93 3.70 -9.06
CA THR A 62 -1.46 2.65 -8.13
C THR A 62 -2.63 1.96 -7.41
N ILE A 63 -3.62 2.75 -6.97
CA ILE A 63 -4.86 2.24 -6.35
C ILE A 63 -5.71 1.48 -7.37
N SER A 64 -5.91 2.03 -8.57
CA SER A 64 -6.73 1.42 -9.64
C SER A 64 -6.15 0.09 -10.13
N TRP A 65 -4.81 0.00 -10.23
CA TRP A 65 -4.12 -1.24 -10.57
C TRP A 65 -4.02 -2.25 -9.42
N ASN A 66 -4.47 -1.86 -8.22
CA ASN A 66 -4.44 -2.63 -6.99
C ASN A 66 -3.05 -3.22 -6.71
N VAL A 67 -2.01 -2.38 -6.91
CA VAL A 67 -0.61 -2.78 -6.74
C VAL A 67 -0.37 -3.14 -5.27
N GLY A 68 0.24 -4.30 -5.03
CA GLY A 68 0.48 -4.88 -3.71
C GLY A 68 -0.62 -5.83 -3.23
N SER A 69 -1.82 -5.78 -3.83
CA SER A 69 -2.91 -6.70 -3.47
C SER A 69 -2.60 -8.12 -3.90
N GLY A 70 -3.14 -9.09 -3.18
CA GLY A 70 -2.89 -10.49 -3.47
C GLY A 70 -3.62 -11.42 -2.52
N TYR A 71 -3.46 -12.70 -2.75
CA TYR A 71 -4.02 -13.74 -1.90
C TYR A 71 -3.00 -14.85 -1.67
N ASP A 72 -3.14 -15.50 -0.53
CA ASP A 72 -2.31 -16.63 -0.13
C ASP A 72 -3.21 -17.87 -0.12
N ARG A 73 -2.88 -18.89 -0.92
CA ARG A 73 -3.57 -20.18 -0.98
C ARG A 73 -2.64 -21.27 -0.49
N PHE A 74 -3.09 -22.05 0.48
CA PHE A 74 -2.38 -23.21 1.01
C PHE A 74 -3.20 -24.46 0.68
N ASP A 75 -2.72 -25.29 -0.25
CA ASP A 75 -3.41 -26.53 -0.62
C ASP A 75 -2.70 -27.75 -0.03
N ARG A 76 -3.36 -28.41 0.92
CA ARG A 76 -2.83 -29.60 1.59
C ARG A 76 -2.97 -30.87 0.75
N LYS A 77 -3.89 -30.90 -0.23
CA LYS A 77 -4.08 -32.06 -1.12
C LYS A 77 -2.95 -32.13 -2.15
N GLU A 78 -2.57 -30.98 -2.70
CA GLU A 78 -1.47 -30.88 -3.65
C GLU A 78 -0.09 -30.75 -2.96
N GLY A 79 -0.06 -30.34 -1.68
CA GLY A 79 1.19 -30.16 -0.95
C GLY A 79 1.93 -28.87 -1.31
N ILE A 80 1.24 -27.89 -1.91
CA ILE A 80 1.84 -26.67 -2.46
C ILE A 80 1.19 -25.44 -1.84
N ALA A 81 2.02 -24.47 -1.45
CA ALA A 81 1.61 -23.13 -1.08
C ALA A 81 1.84 -22.15 -2.24
N HIS A 82 0.83 -21.32 -2.50
CA HIS A 82 0.80 -20.33 -3.56
C HIS A 82 0.56 -18.95 -2.97
N ILE A 83 1.57 -18.08 -3.08
CA ILE A 83 1.46 -16.67 -2.73
C ILE A 83 1.39 -15.87 -4.01
N PHE A 84 0.26 -15.18 -4.21
CA PHE A 84 0.02 -14.36 -5.37
C PHE A 84 0.01 -12.89 -4.96
N ARG A 85 0.81 -12.05 -5.61
CA ARG A 85 0.81 -10.59 -5.42
C ARG A 85 0.76 -9.88 -6.78
N TRP A 86 -0.04 -8.82 -6.86
CA TRP A 86 -0.06 -7.89 -7.97
C TRP A 86 1.10 -6.91 -7.82
N GLY A 87 2.04 -6.93 -8.76
CA GLY A 87 3.10 -5.93 -8.87
C GLY A 87 2.66 -4.72 -9.70
N PHE A 88 3.61 -3.82 -9.95
CA PHE A 88 3.42 -2.67 -10.82
C PHE A 88 3.00 -3.10 -12.25
N PRO A 89 2.23 -2.27 -12.97
CA PRO A 89 1.87 -2.54 -14.36
C PRO A 89 3.14 -2.73 -15.20
N GLY A 90 3.22 -3.87 -15.92
CA GLY A 90 4.38 -4.26 -16.73
C GLY A 90 4.32 -5.73 -17.15
N LYS A 91 5.37 -6.21 -17.83
CA LYS A 91 5.46 -7.59 -18.32
C LYS A 91 5.40 -8.64 -17.19
N ASN A 92 5.94 -8.31 -16.01
CA ASN A 92 5.92 -9.15 -14.82
C ASN A 92 4.97 -8.62 -13.74
N ARG A 93 3.73 -8.27 -14.13
CA ARG A 93 2.72 -7.76 -13.20
C ARG A 93 2.32 -8.79 -12.13
N ARG A 94 2.42 -10.08 -12.41
CA ARG A 94 2.03 -11.15 -11.47
C ARG A 94 3.25 -11.72 -10.80
N ILE A 95 3.39 -11.49 -9.50
CA ILE A 95 4.43 -12.11 -8.68
C ILE A 95 3.79 -13.35 -8.06
N VAL A 96 4.20 -14.54 -8.51
CA VAL A 96 3.72 -15.82 -8.01
C VAL A 96 4.88 -16.55 -7.37
N LEU A 97 4.77 -16.79 -6.06
CA LEU A 97 5.71 -17.60 -5.31
C LEU A 97 5.04 -18.94 -5.03
N ARG A 98 5.68 -20.03 -5.46
CA ARG A 98 5.25 -21.41 -5.22
C ARG A 98 6.32 -22.11 -4.41
N PHE A 99 5.93 -22.77 -3.33
CA PHE A 99 6.83 -23.55 -2.49
C PHE A 99 6.09 -24.76 -1.94
N CYS A 100 6.85 -25.82 -1.63
CA CYS A 100 6.27 -27.06 -1.10
C CYS A 100 5.94 -26.89 0.39
N LEU A 101 4.82 -27.44 0.84
CA LEU A 101 4.44 -27.40 2.25
C LEU A 101 5.45 -28.13 3.15
N THR A 102 6.17 -29.11 2.61
CA THR A 102 7.23 -29.84 3.34
C THR A 102 8.46 -28.99 3.65
N GLU A 103 8.63 -27.87 2.94
CA GLU A 103 9.71 -26.91 3.18
C GLU A 103 9.36 -25.94 4.31
N ILE A 104 8.10 -25.86 4.74
CA ILE A 104 7.68 -24.99 5.83
C ILE A 104 8.13 -25.63 7.16
N GLN A 105 9.04 -24.96 7.86
CA GLN A 105 9.61 -25.48 9.10
C GLN A 105 8.87 -25.00 10.35
N SER A 106 8.50 -23.71 10.38
CA SER A 106 7.77 -23.13 11.50
C SER A 106 7.04 -21.85 11.12
N VAL A 107 5.98 -21.54 11.86
CA VAL A 107 5.30 -20.25 11.79
C VAL A 107 5.84 -19.36 12.92
N LYS A 108 6.39 -18.20 12.56
CA LYS A 108 6.95 -17.22 13.49
C LYS A 108 6.00 -16.04 13.63
N LEU A 109 5.64 -15.71 14.87
CA LEU A 109 4.93 -14.46 15.18
C LEU A 109 5.94 -13.51 15.82
N ARG A 110 6.21 -12.38 15.17
CA ARG A 110 7.04 -11.31 15.76
C ARG A 110 6.14 -10.14 16.15
N VAL A 111 6.27 -9.70 17.39
CA VAL A 111 5.65 -8.45 17.84
C VAL A 111 6.62 -7.32 17.53
N LYS A 112 6.27 -6.42 16.61
CA LYS A 112 7.10 -5.24 16.33
C LYS A 112 6.77 -4.19 17.39
N GLU A 113 7.69 -3.97 18.32
CA GLU A 113 7.57 -2.94 19.36
C GLU A 113 7.59 -1.54 18.73
N GLY A 114 6.53 -0.77 19.00
CA GLY A 114 6.32 0.58 18.49
C GLY A 114 5.00 1.13 19.04
N PRO A 115 4.72 2.43 18.88
CA PRO A 115 3.51 3.07 19.45
C PRO A 115 2.20 2.44 18.94
N TYR A 116 2.25 1.78 17.78
CA TYR A 116 1.18 0.98 17.20
C TYR A 116 1.64 -0.47 17.07
N GLY A 117 1.92 -1.15 18.19
CA GLY A 117 2.49 -2.50 18.22
C GLY A 117 1.88 -3.44 17.17
N ARG A 118 2.56 -3.58 16.02
CA ARG A 118 2.07 -4.39 14.90
C ARG A 118 2.65 -5.78 15.04
N ARG A 119 1.77 -6.76 15.18
CA ARG A 119 2.14 -8.17 15.13
C ARG A 119 2.24 -8.59 13.67
N VAL A 120 3.35 -9.22 13.33
CA VAL A 120 3.65 -9.62 11.96
C VAL A 120 3.93 -11.12 11.96
N LEU A 121 3.15 -11.84 11.15
CA LEU A 121 3.27 -13.25 10.82
C LEU A 121 4.34 -13.48 9.75
N TYR A 122 5.23 -14.41 10.05
CA TYR A 122 6.27 -14.91 9.16
C TYR A 122 6.19 -16.43 9.06
N ILE A 123 6.48 -16.96 7.88
CA ILE A 123 6.71 -18.38 7.68
C ILE A 123 8.21 -18.58 7.46
N GLU A 124 8.82 -19.51 8.19
CA GLU A 124 10.20 -19.93 7.98
C GLU A 124 10.22 -21.13 7.03
N LEU A 125 10.83 -20.92 5.86
CA LEU A 125 11.09 -21.95 4.86
C LEU A 125 12.50 -22.52 5.06
N ARG A 126 12.64 -23.83 4.95
CA ARG A 126 13.91 -24.55 5.13
C ARG A 126 14.98 -24.12 4.12
N ALA A 127 14.58 -23.77 2.88
CA ALA A 127 15.51 -23.48 1.78
C ALA A 127 15.63 -21.98 1.43
N GLN A 128 14.62 -21.14 1.73
CA GLN A 128 14.51 -19.77 1.22
C GLN A 128 14.50 -18.67 2.29
N GLY A 129 14.56 -19.03 3.58
CA GLY A 129 14.58 -18.08 4.68
C GLY A 129 13.18 -17.68 5.17
N VAL A 130 13.05 -16.47 5.71
CA VAL A 130 11.83 -16.00 6.37
C VAL A 130 10.96 -15.23 5.38
N LEU A 131 9.76 -15.73 5.10
CA LEU A 131 8.79 -15.09 4.23
C LEU A 131 7.68 -14.42 5.04
N LEU A 132 7.56 -13.10 4.85
CA LEU A 132 6.51 -12.29 5.46
C LEU A 132 5.15 -12.69 4.87
N LEU A 133 4.27 -13.25 5.70
CA LEU A 133 2.94 -13.66 5.26
C LEU A 133 1.88 -12.56 5.45
N THR A 134 2.17 -11.59 6.31
CA THR A 134 1.12 -10.70 6.79
C THR A 134 0.66 -9.77 5.68
N HIS A 135 -0.63 -9.86 5.34
CA HIS A 135 -1.34 -8.80 4.63
C HIS A 135 -1.32 -7.56 5.54
N THR A 136 -0.60 -6.53 5.14
CA THR A 136 -0.30 -5.34 5.98
C THR A 136 -1.55 -4.51 6.33
N ASP A 137 -2.74 -4.87 5.81
CA ASP A 137 -3.98 -4.08 5.94
C ASP A 137 -5.04 -4.60 6.92
N GLU A 138 -4.92 -5.81 7.49
CA GLU A 138 -5.93 -6.21 8.47
C GLU A 138 -5.55 -5.63 9.85
N ASN A 139 -6.31 -4.63 10.31
CA ASN A 139 -6.30 -4.17 11.71
C ASN A 139 -6.92 -5.25 12.61
N LEU A 140 -6.34 -6.45 12.62
CA LEU A 140 -6.77 -7.54 13.49
C LEU A 140 -6.37 -7.21 14.92
N THR A 141 -7.26 -7.51 15.83
CA THR A 141 -6.94 -7.46 17.25
C THR A 141 -5.82 -8.46 17.57
N PRO A 142 -5.03 -8.22 18.63
CA PRO A 142 -3.97 -9.14 19.05
C PRO A 142 -4.44 -10.60 19.20
N LEU A 143 -5.67 -10.78 19.69
CA LEU A 143 -6.30 -12.09 19.88
C LEU A 143 -6.66 -12.78 18.56
N GLU A 144 -7.26 -12.06 17.61
CA GLU A 144 -7.59 -12.60 16.29
C GLU A 144 -6.33 -13.00 15.51
N MET A 145 -5.24 -12.23 15.65
CA MET A 145 -3.95 -12.58 15.06
C MET A 145 -3.40 -13.89 15.64
N GLU A 146 -3.47 -14.08 16.96
CA GLU A 146 -3.05 -15.31 17.61
C GLU A 146 -3.88 -16.51 17.17
N GLN A 147 -5.21 -16.38 17.13
CA GLN A 147 -6.10 -17.42 16.64
C GLN A 147 -5.76 -17.81 15.19
N LYS A 148 -5.56 -16.82 14.32
CA LYS A 148 -5.17 -17.04 12.92
C LYS A 148 -3.83 -17.75 12.79
N VAL A 149 -2.86 -17.46 13.67
CA VAL A 149 -1.57 -18.17 13.73
C VAL A 149 -1.76 -19.61 14.15
N VAL A 150 -2.53 -19.86 15.20
CA VAL A 150 -2.80 -21.20 15.73
C VAL A 150 -3.52 -22.05 14.70
N ASP A 151 -4.55 -21.51 14.05
CA ASP A 151 -5.29 -22.19 12.99
C ASP A 151 -4.38 -22.54 11.81
N LEU A 152 -3.53 -21.60 11.39
CA LEU A 152 -2.57 -21.83 10.31
C LEU A 152 -1.54 -22.90 10.68
N ALA A 153 -0.99 -22.85 11.90
CA ALA A 153 -0.02 -23.83 12.39
C ALA A 153 -0.64 -25.22 12.52
N TYR A 154 -1.89 -25.31 13.00
CA TYR A 154 -2.66 -26.55 13.05
C TYR A 154 -2.93 -27.10 11.64
N PHE A 155 -3.33 -26.24 10.71
CA PHE A 155 -3.58 -26.61 9.31
C PHE A 155 -2.32 -27.17 8.64
N LEU A 156 -1.17 -26.52 8.86
CA LEU A 156 0.13 -26.88 8.31
C LEU A 156 0.84 -28.02 9.09
N ARG A 157 0.41 -28.32 10.32
CA ARG A 157 1.07 -29.25 11.27
C ARG A 157 2.53 -28.88 11.58
N VAL A 158 2.80 -27.60 11.76
CA VAL A 158 4.15 -27.07 12.06
C VAL A 158 4.17 -26.36 13.41
N PRO A 159 5.32 -26.34 14.12
CA PRO A 159 5.43 -25.67 15.40
C PRO A 159 5.34 -24.14 15.26
N ILE A 160 4.79 -23.49 16.28
CA ILE A 160 4.75 -22.03 16.43
C ILE A 160 5.99 -21.58 17.19
N LYS A 161 6.64 -20.51 16.74
CA LYS A 161 7.73 -19.84 17.46
C LYS A 161 7.35 -18.39 17.73
N TYR A 162 7.43 -17.97 19.00
CA TYR A 162 7.20 -16.58 19.42
C TYR A 162 8.56 -15.86 19.54
N PHE A 163 8.65 -14.64 19.00
CA PHE A 163 9.85 -13.80 19.03
C PHE A 163 9.54 -12.33 19.30
#